data_AF-A0A6I7LT52-F1
#
_entry.id   AF-A0A6I7LT52-F1
#
_cell.length_a   1.000
_cell.length_b   1.000
_cell.length_c   1.000
_cell.angle_alpha   90.00
_cell.angle_beta   90.00
_cell.angle_gamma   90.00
#
_symmetry.space_group_name_H-M   'P 1'
#
loop_
_entity.id
_entity.type
_entity.pdbx_description
1 polymer ?
#
loop_
_entity_poly.entity_id
_entity_poly.type
_entity_poly.pdbx_seq_one_letter_code
_entity_poly.pdbx_strand_id
1 'polypeptide(L)' 'MTNITKDMTIGEILAKCPNAGPVIQKYFHGGCWHCPAIKMETLEMGAQLHGHDVNKIIAELTALVRDGNA' A
#
# COMPACT_ATOMS: atom_id res chain seq x y z
N MET A 1 -11.00 8.47 10.68
CA MET A 1 -10.00 8.77 9.65
C MET A 1 -8.99 7.64 9.66
N THR A 2 -8.96 6.80 8.62
CA THR A 2 -8.01 5.70 8.55
C THR A 2 -6.68 6.27 8.05
N ASN A 3 -5.77 6.60 8.97
CA ASN A 3 -4.43 7.04 8.60
C ASN A 3 -3.62 5.82 8.12
N ILE A 4 -3.13 5.90 6.88
CA ILE A 4 -2.13 4.98 6.34
C ILE A 4 -0.75 5.50 6.77
N THR A 5 0.09 4.63 7.33
CA THR A 5 1.47 4.98 7.69
C THR A 5 2.46 4.05 7.00
N LYS A 6 3.72 4.47 6.91
CA LYS A 6 4.81 3.72 6.27
C LYS A 6 5.15 2.40 6.97
N ASP A 7 4.85 2.33 8.27
CA ASP A 7 5.11 1.16 9.13
C ASP A 7 4.01 0.09 8.98
N MET A 8 2.88 0.44 8.36
CA MET A 8 1.81 -0.51 8.10
C MET A 8 2.25 -1.49 7.02
N THR A 9 1.83 -2.73 7.21
CA THR A 9 2.02 -3.76 6.20
C THR A 9 1.06 -3.58 5.03
N ILE A 10 1.48 -4.03 3.85
CA ILE A 10 0.61 -4.03 2.65
C ILE A 10 -0.69 -4.82 2.93
N GLY A 11 -0.61 -5.91 3.69
CA GLY A 11 -1.77 -6.70 4.08
C GLY A 11 -2.78 -5.93 4.94
N GLU A 12 -2.32 -5.18 5.94
CA GLU A 12 -3.19 -4.33 6.77
C GLU A 12 -3.83 -3.20 5.97
N ILE A 13 -3.08 -2.60 5.05
CA ILE A 13 -3.58 -1.54 4.16
C ILE A 13 -4.70 -2.08 3.26
N LEU A 14 -4.48 -3.24 2.62
CA LEU A 14 -5.49 -3.87 1.76
C LEU A 14 -6.71 -4.34 2.55
N ALA A 15 -6.54 -4.79 3.79
CA ALA A 15 -7.66 -5.15 4.66
C ALA A 15 -8.52 -3.94 5.04
N LYS A 16 -7.91 -2.77 5.22
CA LYS A 16 -8.61 -1.51 5.53
C LYS A 16 -9.16 -0.81 4.30
N CYS A 17 -8.48 -0.94 3.16
CA CYS A 17 -8.82 -0.32 1.91
C CYS A 17 -8.66 -1.35 0.78
N PRO A 18 -9.72 -2.11 0.46
CA PRO A 18 -9.67 -3.06 -0.65
C PRO A 18 -9.39 -2.37 -2.00
N ASN A 19 -9.73 -1.09 -2.12
CA ASN A 19 -9.44 -0.25 -3.29
C ASN A 19 -7.96 0.16 -3.40
N ALA A 20 -7.11 -0.14 -2.41
CA ALA A 20 -5.67 0.11 -2.48
C ALA A 20 -4.94 -0.87 -3.43
N GLY A 21 -5.57 -1.98 -3.81
CA GLY A 21 -4.98 -3.02 -4.67
C GLY A 21 -4.32 -2.49 -5.94
N PRO A 22 -4.99 -1.67 -6.76
CA PRO A 22 -4.41 -1.08 -7.97
C PRO A 22 -3.20 -0.17 -7.71
N VAL A 23 -3.19 0.58 -6.60
CA VAL A 23 -2.07 1.45 -6.22
C VAL A 23 -0.87 0.62 -5.80
N ILE A 24 -1.07 -0.40 -4.96
CA ILE A 24 -0.01 -1.34 -4.59
C ILE A 24 0.54 -2.04 -5.84
N GLN A 25 -0.32 -2.52 -6.74
CA GLN A 25 0.15 -3.17 -7.97
C GLN A 25 0.96 -2.24 -8.88
N LYS A 26 0.62 -0.95 -8.92
CA LYS A 26 1.33 0.09 -9.69
C LYS A 26 2.74 0.34 -9.17
N TYR A 27 2.97 0.32 -7.86
CA TYR A 27 4.28 0.61 -7.25
C TYR A 27 5.15 -0.63 -7.01
N PHE A 28 4.55 -1.76 -6.62
CA PHE A 28 5.31 -2.95 -6.23
C PHE A 28 5.46 -3.95 -7.40
N HIS A 29 5.38 -3.45 -8.65
CA HIS A 29 5.59 -4.14 -9.94
C HIS A 29 5.23 -5.64 -9.94
N GLY A 30 3.94 -5.99 -9.96
CA GLY A 30 3.40 -7.26 -10.51
C GLY A 30 3.95 -8.62 -10.03
N GLY A 31 4.99 -8.64 -9.19
CA GLY A 31 5.69 -9.82 -8.74
C GLY A 31 4.96 -10.41 -7.55
N CYS A 32 4.06 -11.34 -7.83
CA CYS A 32 3.41 -12.17 -6.82
C CYS A 32 2.86 -11.38 -5.61
N TRP A 33 1.96 -10.42 -5.82
CA TRP A 33 1.23 -9.74 -4.72
C TRP A 33 0.36 -10.71 -3.88
N HIS A 34 0.08 -11.89 -4.45
CA HIS A 34 -0.56 -13.01 -3.78
C HIS A 34 0.39 -13.78 -2.86
N CYS A 35 1.71 -13.51 -2.91
CA CYS A 35 2.66 -14.13 -1.99
C CYS A 35 2.37 -13.60 -0.57
N PRO A 36 2.15 -14.48 0.42
CA PRO A 36 1.91 -14.05 1.81
C PRO A 36 3.08 -13.22 2.35
N ALA A 37 4.28 -13.36 1.80
CA ALA A 37 5.44 -12.54 2.15
C ALA A 37 5.21 -11.04 1.87
N ILE A 38 4.60 -10.68 0.73
CA ILE A 38 4.34 -9.27 0.39
C ILE A 38 3.34 -8.65 1.38
N LYS A 39 2.37 -9.43 1.85
CA LYS A 39 1.37 -8.95 2.81
C LYS A 39 1.96 -8.66 4.18
N MET A 40 3.10 -9.27 4.50
CA MET A 40 3.88 -9.06 5.72
C MET A 40 4.90 -7.93 5.58
N GLU A 41 5.11 -7.45 4.35
CA GLU A 41 6.07 -6.39 4.05
C GLU A 41 5.47 -5.02 4.40
N THR A 42 6.27 -4.16 5.04
CA THR A 42 5.86 -2.79 5.31
C THR A 42 5.87 -1.96 4.03
N LEU A 43 5.04 -0.91 3.99
CA LEU A 43 5.02 0.00 2.86
C LEU A 43 6.40 0.65 2.63
N GLU A 44 7.10 0.99 3.71
CA GLU A 44 8.47 1.52 3.65
C GLU A 44 9.45 0.51 3.03
N MET A 45 9.40 -0.74 3.47
CA MET A 45 10.34 -1.78 3.01
C MET A 45 10.19 -2.04 1.52
N GLY A 46 8.96 -2.28 1.04
CA GLY A 46 8.79 -2.53 -0.39
C GLY A 46 8.97 -1.26 -1.22
N ALA A 47 8.65 -0.07 -0.71
CA ALA A 47 9.01 1.18 -1.38
C ALA A 47 10.53 1.32 -1.53
N GLN A 48 11.31 1.01 -0.49
CA GLN A 48 12.78 1.05 -0.56
C GLN A 48 13.34 -0.02 -1.50
N LEU A 49 12.84 -1.26 -1.44
CA LEU A 49 13.28 -2.36 -2.30
C LEU A 49 13.03 -2.09 -3.79
N HIS A 50 11.94 -1.38 -4.10
CA HIS A 50 11.56 -1.02 -5.46
C HIS A 50 11.98 0.41 -5.87
N GLY A 51 12.68 1.16 -5.00
CA GLY A 51 13.16 2.51 -5.31
C GLY A 51 12.07 3.57 -5.45
N HIS A 52 10.95 3.40 -4.75
CA HIS A 52 9.83 4.33 -4.71
C HIS A 52 9.80 5.18 -3.45
N ASP A 53 9.22 6.38 -3.56
CA ASP A 53 9.01 7.26 -2.41
C ASP A 53 7.77 6.82 -1.65
N VAL A 54 7.97 6.29 -0.45
CA VAL A 54 6.90 5.82 0.44
C VAL A 54 5.86 6.92 0.72
N ASN A 55 6.27 8.19 0.77
CA ASN A 55 5.33 9.29 1.05
C ASN A 55 4.34 9.50 -0.10
N LYS A 56 4.77 9.30 -1.35
CA LYS A 56 3.88 9.38 -2.52
C LYS A 56 2.83 8.28 -2.48
N ILE A 57 3.25 7.07 -2.12
CA ILE A 57 2.35 5.92 -2.00
C ILE A 57 1.33 6.17 -0.88
N ILE A 58 1.77 6.66 0.29
CA ILE A 58 0.88 7.01 1.41
C ILE A 58 -0.14 8.08 1.00
N ALA A 59 0.29 9.11 0.28
CA ALA A 59 -0.61 10.17 -0.16
C ALA A 59 -1.70 9.64 -1.11
N GLU A 60 -1.33 8.79 -2.07
CA GLU A 60 -2.28 8.19 -3.02
C GLU A 60 -3.24 7.21 -2.32
N LEU A 61 -2.73 6.39 -1.39
CA LEU A 61 -3.55 5.49 -0.57
C LEU A 61 -4.50 6.26 0.35
N THR A 62 -4.02 7.33 0.99
CA THR A 62 -4.84 8.17 1.88
C THR A 62 -5.93 8.90 1.10
N ALA A 63 -5.64 9.35 -0.13
CA ALA A 63 -6.65 9.91 -1.01
C ALA A 63 -7.74 8.88 -1.34
N LEU A 64 -7.36 7.64 -1.71
CA LEU A 64 -8.33 6.57 -1.98
C LEU A 64 -9.21 6.22 -0.77
N VAL A 65 -8.64 6.22 0.44
CA VAL A 65 -9.39 6.00 1.68
C VAL A 65 -10.41 7.12 1.93
N ARG A 66 -10.09 8.37 1.57
CA ARG A 66 -11.00 9.50 1.71
C ARG A 66 -12.12 9.46 0.67
N ASP A 67 -11.82 9.06 -0.56
CA ASP A 67 -12.77 9.06 -1.67
C ASP A 67 -13.67 7.81 -1.71
N GLY A 68 -13.18 6.66 -1.22
CA GLY A 68 -13.95 5.40 -1.14
C GLY A 68 -14.93 5.31 0.03
N ASN A 69 -15.09 6.39 0.80
CA ASN A 69 -15.98 6.48 1.96
C ASN A 69 -17.04 7.58 1.81
N ALA A 70 -17.39 7.90 0.56
CA ALA A 70 -18.50 8.77 0.17
C ALA A 70 -19.72 7.95 -0.27
#